data_AF-A0A2S4L5C3-F1
#
_entry.id   AF-A0A2S4L5C3-F1
#
_cell.length_a   1.000
_cell.length_b   1.000
_cell.length_c   1.000
_cell.angle_alpha   90.00
_cell.angle_beta   90.00
_cell.angle_gamma   90.00
#
_symmetry.space_group_name_H-M   'P 1'
#
loop_
_entity.id
_entity.type
_entity.pdbx_description
1 polymer ?
#
loop_
_entity_poly.entity_id
_entity_poly.type
_entity_poly.pdbx_seq_one_letter_code
_entity_poly.pdbx_strand_id
1 'polypeptide(L)'
;LDALLGWNPARLGHVIWEDDQARREIARRGLCLELCLSCNVRAGMVLGGFEGHHLGHWIGVDGPRISLGTDDVGVFGSPLSNEYRLVAQHFALDRAQICALARQGIDAIFGGEEEKQRLRDIMWT
;
A
#
# COMPACT_ATOMS: atom_id res chain seq x y z
N LEU A 1 6.60 -12.03 -12.01
CA LEU A 1 6.74 -10.58 -11.80
C LEU A 1 7.55 -9.92 -12.94
N ASP A 2 8.58 -10.58 -13.47
CA ASP A 2 9.43 -10.04 -14.54
C ASP A 2 8.68 -9.51 -15.77
N ALA A 3 7.65 -10.21 -16.24
CA ALA A 3 6.82 -9.74 -17.35
C ALA A 3 6.12 -8.40 -17.03
N LEU A 4 5.54 -8.28 -15.84
CA LEU A 4 4.87 -7.05 -15.38
C LEU A 4 5.88 -5.91 -15.20
N LEU A 5 7.02 -6.19 -14.59
CA LEU A 5 8.09 -5.21 -14.41
C LEU A 5 8.75 -4.79 -15.73
N GLY A 6 8.70 -5.65 -16.76
CA GLY A 6 9.15 -5.33 -18.11
C GLY A 6 8.35 -4.21 -18.77
N TRP A 7 7.12 -3.93 -18.32
CA TRP A 7 6.30 -2.82 -18.79
C TRP A 7 6.59 -1.48 -18.09
N ASN A 8 7.57 -1.47 -17.18
CA ASN A 8 7.95 -0.31 -16.40
C ASN A 8 6.76 0.41 -15.72
N PRO A 9 5.95 -0.32 -14.91
CA PRO A 9 4.80 0.27 -14.25
C PRO A 9 5.25 1.24 -13.15
N ALA A 10 4.48 2.31 -12.94
CA ALA A 10 4.70 3.24 -11.84
C ALA A 10 4.14 2.71 -10.49
N ARG A 11 3.13 1.83 -10.54
CA ARG A 11 2.49 1.24 -9.36
C ARG A 11 2.23 -0.26 -9.57
N LEU A 12 2.16 -1.02 -8.49
CA LEU A 12 1.81 -2.43 -8.49
C LEU A 12 0.67 -2.69 -7.48
N GLY A 13 -0.36 -3.41 -7.94
CA GLY A 13 -1.48 -3.82 -7.11
C GLY A 13 -1.23 -5.11 -6.33
N HIS A 14 -1.76 -5.16 -5.12
CA HIS A 14 -1.75 -6.28 -4.18
C HIS A 14 -0.38 -6.73 -3.71
N VAL A 15 0.46 -7.29 -4.59
CA VAL A 15 1.84 -7.74 -4.29
C VAL A 15 1.85 -8.72 -3.10
N ILE A 16 1.18 -9.86 -3.24
CA ILE A 16 0.93 -10.83 -2.15
C ILE A 16 1.98 -11.96 -2.09
N TRP A 17 2.39 -12.46 -3.28
CA TRP A 17 3.18 -13.69 -3.43
C TRP A 17 4.52 -13.41 -4.13
N GLU A 18 5.22 -12.38 -3.68
CA GLU A 18 6.53 -11.99 -4.18
C GLU A 18 7.66 -12.76 -3.48
N ASP A 19 8.55 -13.31 -4.29
CA ASP A 19 9.84 -13.89 -3.85
C ASP A 19 10.86 -12.79 -3.51
N ASP A 20 12.01 -13.17 -2.96
CA ASP A 20 13.03 -12.20 -2.54
C ASP A 20 13.63 -11.40 -3.70
N GLN A 21 13.69 -11.98 -4.90
CA GLN A 21 14.20 -11.29 -6.08
C GLN A 21 13.23 -10.18 -6.50
N ALA A 22 11.94 -10.49 -6.53
CA ALA A 22 10.86 -9.56 -6.75
C ALA A 22 10.87 -8.43 -5.72
N ARG A 23 10.99 -8.75 -4.42
CA ARG A 23 11.06 -7.75 -3.34
C ARG A 23 12.21 -6.76 -3.55
N ARG A 24 13.42 -7.29 -3.84
CA ARG A 24 14.61 -6.47 -4.11
C ARG A 24 14.40 -5.54 -5.30
N GLU A 25 13.81 -6.04 -6.37
CA GLU A 25 13.60 -5.25 -7.59
C GLU A 25 12.55 -4.16 -7.40
N ILE A 26 11.47 -4.45 -6.67
CA ILE A 26 10.46 -3.47 -6.26
C ILE A 26 11.10 -2.36 -5.42
N ALA A 27 11.90 -2.73 -4.42
CA ALA A 27 12.60 -1.79 -3.56
C ALA A 27 13.59 -0.91 -4.35
N ARG A 28 14.42 -1.53 -5.19
CA ARG A 28 15.39 -0.85 -6.04
C ARG A 28 14.74 0.18 -6.97
N ARG A 29 13.54 -0.11 -7.48
CA ARG A 29 12.79 0.79 -8.36
C ARG A 29 11.97 1.84 -7.62
N GLY A 30 11.78 1.71 -6.31
CA GLY A 30 10.97 2.63 -5.51
C GLY A 30 9.50 2.68 -5.96
N LEU A 31 8.94 1.53 -6.36
CA LEU A 31 7.56 1.47 -6.86
C LEU A 31 6.56 1.78 -5.75
N CYS A 32 5.40 2.33 -6.13
CA CYS A 32 4.27 2.43 -5.20
C CYS A 32 3.47 1.12 -5.21
N LEU A 33 3.16 0.60 -4.03
CA LEU A 33 2.41 -0.63 -3.81
C LEU A 33 1.00 -0.27 -3.35
N GLU A 34 -0.01 -0.69 -4.11
CA GLU A 34 -1.42 -0.54 -3.74
C GLU A 34 -1.82 -1.76 -2.90
N LEU A 35 -1.89 -1.59 -1.58
CA LEU A 35 -2.11 -2.68 -0.63
C LEU A 35 -3.54 -2.66 -0.09
N CYS A 36 -4.25 -3.76 -0.24
CA CYS A 36 -5.67 -3.88 0.08
C CYS A 36 -5.89 -4.98 1.14
N LEU A 37 -6.05 -4.60 2.41
CA LEU A 37 -6.00 -5.58 3.51
C LEU A 37 -7.23 -6.48 3.53
N SER A 38 -8.42 -5.88 3.61
CA SER A 38 -9.65 -6.63 3.83
C SER A 38 -9.95 -7.60 2.69
N CYS A 39 -9.70 -7.21 1.43
CA CYS A 39 -9.92 -8.12 0.30
C CYS A 39 -8.95 -9.30 0.35
N ASN A 40 -7.66 -9.04 0.58
CA ASN A 40 -6.62 -10.08 0.65
C ASN A 40 -6.93 -11.10 1.75
N VAL A 41 -7.32 -10.64 2.94
CA VAL A 41 -7.64 -11.51 4.07
C VAL A 41 -8.94 -12.27 3.83
N ARG A 42 -10.02 -11.59 3.42
CA ARG A 42 -11.35 -12.22 3.26
C ARG A 42 -11.42 -13.18 2.08
N ALA A 43 -10.62 -12.94 1.04
CA ALA A 43 -10.48 -13.85 -0.10
C ALA A 43 -9.50 -15.01 0.17
N GLY A 44 -8.88 -15.08 1.35
CA GLY A 44 -7.92 -16.14 1.71
C GLY A 44 -6.61 -16.07 0.92
N MET A 45 -6.23 -14.90 0.41
CA MET A 45 -5.01 -14.71 -0.38
C MET A 45 -3.76 -14.55 0.49
N VAL A 46 -3.91 -14.24 1.77
CA VAL A 46 -2.80 -14.16 2.75
C VAL A 46 -2.95 -15.21 3.84
N LEU A 47 -1.82 -15.72 4.33
CA LEU A 47 -1.76 -16.61 5.48
C LEU A 47 -1.68 -15.79 6.78
N GLY A 48 -2.29 -16.27 7.87
CA GLY A 48 -2.21 -15.60 9.18
C GLY A 48 -3.16 -14.40 9.36
N GLY A 49 -4.14 -14.22 8.47
CA GLY A 49 -5.14 -13.16 8.60
C GLY A 49 -4.54 -11.76 8.45
N PHE A 50 -5.07 -10.77 9.17
CA PHE A 50 -4.59 -9.38 9.09
C PHE A 50 -3.15 -9.21 9.58
N GLU A 51 -2.75 -9.91 10.63
CA GLU A 51 -1.39 -9.82 11.20
C GLU A 51 -0.33 -10.44 10.28
N GLY A 52 -0.72 -11.47 9.52
CA GLY A 52 0.14 -12.09 8.51
C GLY A 52 0.17 -11.37 7.15
N HIS A 53 -0.51 -10.22 7.02
CA HIS A 53 -0.53 -9.48 5.76
C HIS A 53 0.85 -8.88 5.44
N HIS A 54 1.30 -9.04 4.20
CA HIS A 54 2.63 -8.64 3.69
C HIS A 54 2.94 -7.15 3.79
N LEU A 55 1.94 -6.31 4.07
CA LEU A 55 2.15 -4.91 4.47
C LEU A 55 3.14 -4.77 5.64
N GLY A 56 3.13 -5.71 6.60
CA GLY A 56 4.05 -5.68 7.74
C GLY A 56 5.52 -5.71 7.34
N HIS A 57 5.84 -6.40 6.24
CA HIS A 57 7.18 -6.34 5.66
C HIS A 57 7.45 -4.98 5.03
N TRP A 58 6.56 -4.51 4.16
CA TRP A 58 6.79 -3.31 3.34
C TRP A 58 6.89 -2.01 4.12
N ILE A 59 6.24 -1.89 5.29
CA ILE A 59 6.35 -0.69 6.14
C ILE A 59 7.79 -0.41 6.57
N GLY A 60 8.62 -1.44 6.70
CA GLY A 60 10.02 -1.31 7.11
C GLY A 60 11.02 -1.23 5.97
N VAL A 61 10.57 -1.22 4.71
CA VAL A 61 11.46 -1.26 3.54
C VAL A 61 11.65 0.15 2.98
N ASP A 62 12.91 0.59 2.92
CA ASP A 62 13.27 1.87 2.29
C ASP A 62 13.09 1.82 0.77
N GLY A 63 12.53 2.90 0.21
CA GLY A 63 12.38 3.10 -1.24
C GLY A 63 10.93 3.04 -1.72
N PRO A 64 10.23 1.88 -1.62
CA PRO A 64 8.83 1.77 -1.99
C PRO A 64 7.93 2.74 -1.25
N ARG A 65 6.82 3.10 -1.89
CA ARG A 65 5.72 3.82 -1.26
C ARG A 65 4.51 2.90 -1.16
N ILE A 66 3.67 3.14 -0.15
CA ILE A 66 2.45 2.35 0.06
C ILE A 66 1.24 3.27 -0.13
N SER A 67 0.26 2.79 -0.89
CA SER A 67 -1.07 3.37 -0.95
C SER A 67 -2.07 2.32 -0.47
N LEU A 68 -2.81 2.60 0.59
CA LEU A 68 -3.89 1.70 1.01
C LEU A 68 -5.08 1.82 0.07
N GLY A 69 -5.62 0.68 -0.34
CA GLY A 69 -6.80 0.60 -1.21
C GLY A 69 -7.90 -0.24 -0.58
N THR A 70 -9.13 0.00 -1.02
CA THR A 70 -10.27 -0.87 -0.66
C THR A 70 -10.36 -2.10 -1.55
N ASP A 71 -9.73 -2.05 -2.73
CA ASP A 71 -10.09 -2.90 -3.87
C ASP A 71 -11.59 -2.72 -4.14
N ASP A 72 -12.42 -3.71 -3.82
CA ASP A 72 -13.87 -3.65 -3.98
C ASP A 72 -14.61 -3.40 -2.65
N VAL A 73 -14.90 -2.14 -2.33
CA VAL A 73 -15.69 -1.78 -1.14
C VAL A 73 -17.08 -2.44 -1.12
N GLY A 74 -17.70 -2.65 -2.30
CA GLY A 74 -19.01 -3.28 -2.41
C GLY A 74 -19.00 -4.79 -2.15
N VAL A 75 -17.92 -5.48 -2.54
CA VAL A 75 -17.78 -6.94 -2.38
C VAL A 75 -17.31 -7.27 -0.96
N PHE A 76 -16.28 -6.55 -0.48
CA PHE A 76 -15.67 -6.82 0.81
C PHE A 76 -16.25 -5.98 1.94
N GLY A 77 -17.17 -5.05 1.68
CA GLY A 77 -17.88 -4.28 2.71
C GLY A 77 -16.93 -3.54 3.65
N SER A 78 -15.79 -3.06 3.14
CA SER A 78 -14.76 -2.41 3.95
C SER A 78 -14.38 -1.06 3.35
N PRO A 79 -14.86 0.07 3.93
CA PRO A 79 -14.51 1.39 3.45
C PRO A 79 -13.05 1.72 3.76
N LEU A 80 -12.46 2.68 3.06
CA LEU A 80 -11.04 3.04 3.21
C LEU A 80 -10.66 3.40 4.65
N SER A 81 -11.54 4.09 5.39
CA SER A 81 -11.32 4.39 6.82
C SER A 81 -11.16 3.13 7.66
N ASN A 82 -11.86 2.05 7.32
CA ASN A 82 -11.73 0.76 7.98
C ASN A 82 -10.39 0.08 7.63
N GLU A 83 -9.90 0.23 6.39
CA GLU A 83 -8.57 -0.28 6.02
C GLU A 83 -7.46 0.36 6.88
N TYR A 84 -7.49 1.68 7.06
CA TYR A 84 -6.56 2.37 7.96
C TYR A 84 -6.72 1.93 9.42
N ARG A 85 -7.95 1.75 9.90
CA ARG A 85 -8.22 1.23 11.26
C ARG A 85 -7.60 -0.16 11.45
N LEU A 86 -7.76 -1.06 10.47
CA LEU A 86 -7.20 -2.40 10.51
C LEU A 86 -5.67 -2.37 10.48
N VAL A 87 -5.06 -1.51 9.65
CA VAL A 87 -3.60 -1.33 9.64
C VAL A 87 -3.12 -0.86 11.01
N ALA A 88 -3.73 0.18 11.58
CA ALA A 88 -3.31 0.72 12.88
C ALA A 88 -3.41 -0.33 13.98
N GLN A 89 -4.51 -1.10 13.99
CA GLN A 89 -4.77 -2.15 14.96
C GLN A 89 -3.78 -3.33 14.86
N HIS A 90 -3.57 -3.86 13.66
CA HIS A 90 -2.81 -5.11 13.48
C HIS A 90 -1.29 -4.90 13.33
N PHE A 91 -0.86 -3.69 12.98
CA PHE A 91 0.57 -3.34 12.86
C PHE A 91 1.04 -2.36 13.93
N ALA A 92 0.21 -2.11 14.96
CA ALA A 92 0.49 -1.25 16.10
C ALA A 92 1.02 0.15 15.72
N LEU A 93 0.49 0.72 14.62
CA LEU A 93 0.88 2.05 14.17
C LEU A 93 0.17 3.12 14.97
N ASP A 94 0.92 4.10 15.43
CA ASP A 94 0.36 5.29 16.06
C ASP A 94 -0.28 6.24 15.03
N ARG A 95 -0.89 7.32 15.54
CA ARG A 95 -1.53 8.32 14.70
C ARG A 95 -0.55 8.96 13.71
N ALA A 96 0.67 9.29 14.14
CA ALA A 96 1.65 9.94 13.29
C ALA A 96 2.10 9.01 12.16
N GLN A 97 2.30 7.73 12.45
CA GLN A 97 2.65 6.70 11.47
C GLN A 97 1.52 6.45 10.46
N ILE A 98 0.27 6.37 10.91
CA ILE A 98 -0.90 6.28 10.02
C ILE A 98 -1.03 7.51 9.12
N CYS A 99 -0.83 8.69 9.71
CA CYS A 99 -0.82 9.96 9.01
C CYS A 99 0.27 10.02 7.94
N ALA A 100 1.48 9.54 8.24
CA ALA A 100 2.60 9.47 7.30
C ALA A 100 2.33 8.44 6.18
N LEU A 101 1.80 7.26 6.53
CA LEU A 101 1.41 6.23 5.58
C LEU A 101 0.39 6.76 4.56
N ALA A 102 -0.64 7.46 5.03
CA ALA A 102 -1.66 8.03 4.15
C ALA A 102 -1.09 9.07 3.16
N ARG A 103 -0.04 9.79 3.53
CA ARG A 103 0.61 10.79 2.67
C ARG A 103 1.48 10.16 1.59
N GLN A 104 1.94 8.92 1.75
CA GLN A 104 2.83 8.28 0.78
C GLN A 104 2.19 8.15 -0.61
N GLY A 105 0.88 7.94 -0.69
CA GLY A 105 0.15 7.83 -1.95
C GLY A 105 0.16 9.09 -2.81
N ILE A 106 0.40 10.28 -2.22
CA ILE A 106 0.41 11.56 -2.95
C ILE A 106 1.48 11.55 -4.04
N ASP A 107 2.68 11.06 -3.75
CA ASP A 107 3.79 11.07 -4.71
C ASP A 107 3.55 10.09 -5.88
N ALA A 108 2.63 9.13 -5.72
CA ALA A 108 2.32 8.06 -6.64
C ALA A 108 1.05 8.26 -7.49
N ILE A 109 0.28 9.33 -7.27
CA ILE A 109 -0.85 9.65 -8.14
C ILE A 109 -0.36 9.94 -9.56
N PHE A 110 -1.23 9.71 -10.55
CA PHE A 110 -0.93 10.05 -11.95
C PHE A 110 -1.30 11.51 -12.31
N GLY A 111 -1.60 12.33 -11.30
CA GLY A 111 -1.71 13.78 -11.44
C GLY A 111 -0.33 14.45 -11.54
N GLY A 112 -0.33 15.70 -12.03
CA GLY A 112 0.88 16.53 -12.10
C GLY A 112 1.32 17.07 -10.74
N GLU A 113 2.49 17.72 -10.70
CA GLU A 113 3.07 18.23 -9.45
C GLU A 113 2.22 19.30 -8.75
N GLU A 114 1.43 20.08 -9.50
CA GLU A 114 0.48 21.03 -8.92
C GLU A 114 -0.55 20.32 -8.02
N GLU A 115 -1.14 19.22 -8.52
CA GLU A 115 -2.14 18.45 -7.76
C GLU A 115 -1.50 17.73 -6.57
N LYS A 116 -0.29 17.20 -6.74
CA LYS A 116 0.47 16.60 -5.63
C LYS A 116 0.76 17.65 -4.56
N GLN A 117 1.18 18.85 -4.93
CA GLN A 117 1.44 19.92 -3.98
C GLN A 117 0.17 20.34 -3.24
N ARG A 118 -0.94 20.52 -3.97
CA ARG A 118 -2.26 20.81 -3.37
C ARG A 118 -2.64 19.77 -2.31
N LEU A 119 -2.44 18.49 -2.57
CA LEU A 119 -2.71 17.42 -1.60
C LEU A 119 -1.76 17.47 -0.39
N ARG A 120 -0.47 17.74 -0.59
CA ARG A 120 0.50 17.88 0.51
C ARG A 120 0.12 19.01 1.46
N ASP A 121 -0.46 20.09 0.93
CA ASP A 121 -0.86 21.30 1.68
C ASP A 121 -2.18 21.11 2.44
N ILE A 122 -3.13 20.35 1.88
CA ILE A 122 -4.44 20.09 2.53
C ILE A 122 -4.34 18.98 3.58
N MET A 123 -3.48 17.99 3.35
CA MET A 123 -3.26 16.92 4.32
C MET A 123 -2.42 17.42 5.49
N TRP A 124 -2.73 16.95 6.69
CA TRP A 124 -2.02 17.27 7.94
C TRP A 124 -0.50 17.12 7.80
N THR A 125 0.25 17.96 8.52
CA THR A 125 1.70 17.85 8.70
C THR A 125 2.06 16.82 9.75
#